data_AF-A0A9E5BCP2-F1
#
_entry.id   AF-A0A9E5BCP2-F1
#
_cell.length_a   1.000
_cell.length_b   1.000
_cell.length_c   1.000
_cell.angle_alpha   90.00
_cell.angle_beta   90.00
_cell.angle_gamma   90.00
#
_symmetry.space_group_name_H-M   'P 1'
#
loop_
_entity.id
_entity.type
_entity.pdbx_description
1 polymer ?
#
loop_
_entity_poly.entity_id
_entity_poly.type
_entity_poly.pdbx_seq_one_letter_code
_entity_poly.pdbx_strand_id
1 'polypeptide(L)'
;MKVEIWSDVVCPWCYIGKKRFEDAVQSLADEGTELDLEVTFRPFQLDPSAPVGGASPVSEAYAKKFGGAEKAAKVLDHVTRVA
;
A
#
# COMPACT_ATOMS: atom_id res chain seq x y z
N MET A 1 -11.80 11.25 16.89
CA MET A 1 -12.39 10.61 15.69
C MET A 1 -11.64 9.33 15.38
N LYS A 2 -12.32 8.23 15.05
CA LYS A 2 -11.68 6.95 14.73
C LYS A 2 -11.39 6.82 13.23
N VAL A 3 -10.18 6.38 12.88
CA VAL A 3 -9.74 6.09 11.51
C VAL A 3 -9.26 4.65 11.44
N GLU A 4 -9.85 3.84 10.56
CA GLU A 4 -9.46 2.45 10.37
C GLU A 4 -8.84 2.26 8.99
N ILE A 5 -7.61 1.76 8.94
CA ILE A 5 -6.83 1.60 7.71
C ILE A 5 -6.62 0.11 7.46
N TRP A 6 -7.28 -0.43 6.42
CA TRP A 6 -7.01 -1.78 5.95
C TRP A 6 -5.76 -1.79 5.09
N SER A 7 -4.81 -2.64 5.45
CA SER A 7 -3.50 -2.68 4.79
C SER A 7 -3.00 -4.11 4.68
N ASP A 8 -2.37 -4.41 3.54
CA ASP A 8 -1.59 -5.62 3.32
C ASP A 8 -0.10 -5.23 3.25
N VAL A 9 0.76 -6.02 3.88
CA VAL A 9 2.21 -5.78 3.95
C VAL A 9 2.90 -5.87 2.58
N VAL A 10 2.35 -6.62 1.62
CA VAL A 10 2.93 -6.73 0.26
C VAL A 10 2.40 -5.66 -0.71
N CYS A 11 1.45 -4.83 -0.27
CA CYS A 11 0.79 -3.82 -1.09
C CYS A 11 1.62 -2.52 -1.15
N PRO A 12 2.25 -2.18 -2.30
CA PRO A 12 3.07 -0.97 -2.37
C PRO A 12 2.22 0.30 -2.22
N TRP A 13 0.98 0.29 -2.71
CA TRP A 13 0.06 1.43 -2.58
C TRP A 13 -0.40 1.65 -1.14
N CYS A 14 -0.45 0.61 -0.32
CA CYS A 14 -0.80 0.72 1.08
C CYS A 14 0.31 1.42 1.86
N TYR A 15 1.58 1.19 1.49
CA TYR A 15 2.72 1.95 2.01
C TYR A 15 2.70 3.41 1.56
N ILE A 16 2.53 3.68 0.26
CA ILE A 16 2.44 5.04 -0.29
C ILE A 16 1.26 5.80 0.35
N GLY A 17 0.10 5.16 0.47
CA GLY A 17 -1.09 5.73 1.09
C GLY A 17 -0.88 6.06 2.57
N LYS A 18 -0.20 5.18 3.32
CA LYS A 18 0.19 5.45 4.71
C LYS A 18 1.05 6.71 4.80
N LYS A 19 2.08 6.85 3.96
CA LYS A 19 2.94 8.04 3.95
C LYS A 19 2.14 9.31 3.66
N ARG A 20 1.32 9.30 2.62
CA ARG A 20 0.45 10.44 2.28
C ARG A 20 -0.53 10.80 3.39
N PHE A 21 -1.08 9.81 4.07
CA PHE A 21 -1.94 10.04 5.23
C PHE A 21 -1.18 10.72 6.37
N GLU A 22 0.00 10.23 6.71
CA GLU A 22 0.87 10.82 7.73
C GLU A 22 1.25 12.27 7.38
N ASP A 23 1.64 12.51 6.13
CA ASP A 23 2.01 13.85 5.65
C ASP A 23 0.81 14.82 5.69
N ALA A 24 -0.39 14.36 5.35
CA ALA A 24 -1.61 15.18 5.42
C ALA A 24 -1.98 15.53 6.86
N VAL A 25 -1.88 14.57 7.79
CA VAL A 25 -2.12 14.82 9.23
C VAL A 25 -1.11 15.83 9.77
N GLN A 26 0.17 15.70 9.41
CA GLN A 26 1.20 16.64 9.81
C GLN A 26 0.95 18.04 9.24
N SER A 27 0.58 18.13 7.95
CA SER A 27 0.32 19.42 7.30
C SER A 27 -0.83 20.18 7.97
N LEU A 28 -1.90 19.47 8.34
CA LEU A 28 -3.03 20.06 9.07
C LEU A 28 -2.62 20.53 10.48
N ALA A 29 -1.77 19.76 11.16
CA ALA A 29 -1.23 20.16 12.47
C ALA A 29 -0.36 21.42 12.36
N ASP A 30 0.47 21.53 11.31
CA ASP A 30 1.32 22.70 11.05
C ASP A 30 0.48 23.96 10.75
N GLU A 31 -0.71 23.80 10.16
CA GLU A 31 -1.70 24.87 9.95
C GLU A 31 -2.50 25.23 11.21
N GLY A 32 -2.24 24.57 12.34
CA GLY A 32 -2.92 24.80 13.62
C GLY A 32 -4.26 24.07 13.76
N THR A 33 -4.55 23.09 12.90
CA THR A 33 -5.73 22.24 13.04
C THR A 33 -5.44 21.14 14.08
N GLU A 34 -6.13 21.18 15.21
CA GLU A 34 -6.08 20.10 16.19
C GLU A 34 -6.91 18.90 15.72
N LEU A 35 -6.26 17.77 15.52
CA LEU A 35 -6.87 16.51 15.12
C LEU A 35 -6.78 15.49 16.26
N ASP A 36 -7.91 15.18 16.88
CA ASP A 36 -8.02 14.03 17.79
C ASP A 36 -8.33 12.78 16.97
N LEU A 37 -7.30 12.02 16.56
CA LEU A 37 -7.43 10.81 15.74
C LEU A 37 -7.03 9.55 16.50
N GLU A 38 -7.94 8.58 16.57
CA GLU A 38 -7.65 7.21 16.98
C GLU A 38 -7.45 6.35 15.72
N VAL A 39 -6.19 6.13 15.34
CA VAL A 39 -5.84 5.38 14.12
C VAL A 39 -5.60 3.90 14.44
N THR A 40 -6.34 3.01 13.79
CA THR A 40 -6.17 1.55 13.91
C THR A 40 -5.91 0.91 12.56
N PHE A 41 -4.83 0.14 12.44
CA PHE A 41 -4.59 -0.68 11.25
C PHE A 41 -5.33 -2.02 11.36
N ARG A 42 -6.01 -2.39 10.28
CA ARG A 42 -6.71 -3.67 10.13
C ARG A 42 -5.98 -4.53 9.10
N PRO A 43 -5.80 -5.83 9.36
CA PRO A 43 -5.15 -6.71 8.42
C PRO A 43 -6.02 -6.86 7.15
N PHE A 44 -5.36 -6.88 6.01
CA PHE A 44 -5.96 -7.22 4.71
C PHE A 44 -5.04 -8.18 3.96
N GLN A 45 -5.63 -9.08 3.17
CA GLN A 45 -4.89 -9.97 2.28
C GLN A 45 -5.32 -9.70 0.85
N LEU A 46 -4.41 -9.19 0.03
CA LEU A 46 -4.62 -8.99 -1.42
C LEU A 46 -4.85 -10.30 -2.13
N ASP A 47 -4.21 -11.36 -1.67
CA ASP A 47 -4.41 -12.73 -2.12
C ASP A 47 -4.48 -13.68 -0.91
N PRO A 48 -5.70 -13.96 -0.39
CA PRO A 48 -5.88 -14.92 0.70
C PRO A 48 -5.53 -16.37 0.31
N SER A 49 -5.38 -16.66 -0.99
CA SER A 49 -5.04 -17.99 -1.51
C SER A 49 -3.53 -18.21 -1.71
N ALA A 50 -2.71 -17.18 -1.42
CA ALA A 50 -1.26 -17.27 -1.56
C ALA A 50 -0.69 -18.41 -0.69
N PRO A 51 0.23 -19.23 -1.22
CA PRO A 51 0.77 -20.38 -0.50
C PRO A 51 1.63 -19.94 0.70
N VAL A 52 1.45 -20.63 1.83
CA VAL A 52 2.28 -20.41 3.03
C VAL A 52 3.70 -20.92 2.77
N GLY A 53 4.70 -20.08 3.02
CA GLY A 53 6.12 -20.44 2.89
C GLY A 53 6.68 -20.42 1.47
N GLY A 54 5.89 -20.02 0.47
CA GLY A 54 6.34 -19.81 -0.90
C GLY A 54 6.42 -18.31 -1.24
N ALA A 55 7.59 -17.83 -1.65
CA ALA A 55 7.76 -16.48 -2.18
C ALA A 55 8.24 -16.56 -3.63
N SER A 56 7.56 -15.87 -4.53
CA SER A 56 8.03 -15.61 -5.89
C SER A 56 8.51 -14.17 -5.97
N PRO A 57 9.50 -13.86 -6.84
CA PRO A 57 9.82 -12.48 -7.18
C PRO A 57 8.55 -11.70 -7.57
N VAL A 58 8.45 -10.46 -7.10
CA VAL A 58 7.28 -9.59 -7.38
C VAL A 58 7.04 -9.44 -8.88
N SER A 59 8.11 -9.35 -9.68
CA SER A 59 8.04 -9.30 -11.15
C SER A 59 7.32 -10.51 -11.75
N GLU A 60 7.59 -11.72 -11.26
CA GLU A 60 6.96 -12.95 -11.73
C GLU A 60 5.50 -13.05 -11.28
N ALA A 61 5.23 -12.73 -10.01
CA ALA A 61 3.87 -12.70 -9.47
C ALA A 61 3.00 -11.71 -10.25
N TYR A 62 3.54 -10.53 -10.56
CA TYR A 62 2.85 -9.51 -11.33
C TYR A 62 2.71 -9.91 -12.80
N ALA A 63 3.71 -10.57 -13.40
CA ALA A 63 3.58 -11.07 -14.77
C ALA A 63 2.44 -12.10 -14.88
N LYS A 64 2.32 -13.00 -13.91
CA LYS A 64 1.20 -13.95 -13.84
C LYS A 64 -0.15 -13.24 -13.66
N LYS A 65 -0.21 -12.22 -12.79
CA LYS A 65 -1.44 -11.49 -12.46
C LYS A 65 -1.92 -10.55 -13.57
N PHE A 66 -1.00 -9.83 -14.20
CA PHE A 66 -1.30 -8.73 -15.13
C PHE A 66 -1.14 -9.13 -16.61
N GLY A 67 -0.88 -10.39 -16.90
CA GLY A 67 -0.87 -10.92 -18.26
C GLY A 67 0.43 -10.67 -19.03
N GLY A 68 1.57 -10.89 -18.37
CA GLY A 68 2.90 -10.90 -18.98
C GLY A 68 3.89 -9.90 -18.37
N ALA A 69 5.17 -10.12 -18.64
CA ALA A 69 6.27 -9.34 -18.09
C ALA A 69 6.21 -7.85 -18.48
N GLU A 70 5.81 -7.54 -19.71
CA GLU A 70 5.73 -6.15 -20.19
C GLU A 70 4.69 -5.33 -19.39
N LYS A 71 3.50 -5.91 -19.16
CA LYS A 71 2.44 -5.26 -18.37
C LYS A 71 2.84 -5.14 -16.91
N ALA A 72 3.45 -6.18 -16.35
CA ALA A 72 3.99 -6.15 -14.99
C ALA A 72 5.03 -5.03 -14.81
N ALA A 73 5.97 -4.89 -15.75
CA ALA A 73 6.98 -3.85 -15.73
C ALA A 73 6.35 -2.45 -15.73
N LYS A 74 5.34 -2.20 -16.58
CA LYS A 74 4.63 -0.91 -16.60
C LYS A 74 3.95 -0.57 -15.27
N VAL A 75 3.32 -1.57 -14.63
CA VAL A 75 2.68 -1.39 -13.31
C VAL A 75 3.72 -1.10 -12.23
N LEU A 76 4.83 -1.85 -12.21
CA LEU A 76 5.90 -1.68 -11.22
C LEU A 76 6.66 -0.36 -11.40
N ASP A 77 6.91 0.06 -12.64
CA ASP A 77 7.51 1.36 -12.97
C ASP A 77 6.64 2.51 -12.47
N HIS A 78 5.32 2.42 -12.69
CA HIS A 78 4.40 3.43 -12.20
C HIS A 78 4.45 3.57 -10.67
N VAL A 79 4.47 2.45 -9.94
CA VAL A 79 4.60 2.46 -8.47
C VAL A 79 5.91 3.12 -8.06
N THR A 80 7.03 2.75 -8.68
CA THR A 80 8.36 3.28 -8.37
C THR A 80 8.45 4.78 -8.60
N ARG A 81 7.82 5.30 -9.65
CA ARG A 81 7.81 6.74 -9.96
C ARG A 81 6.97 7.58 -8.98
N VAL A 82 6.01 6.96 -8.31
CA VAL A 82 5.06 7.64 -7.41
C VAL A 82 5.47 7.56 -5.94
N ALA A 83 6.25 6.54 -5.57
CA ALA A 83 6.86 6.39 -4.26
C ALA A 83 7.96 7.43 -4.03
#